data_AF-A0A957X5G6-F1
#
_entry.id   AF-A0A957X5G6-F1
#
_cell.length_a   1.000
_cell.length_b   1.000
_cell.length_c   1.000
_cell.angle_alpha   90.00
_cell.angle_beta   90.00
_cell.angle_gamma   90.00
#
_symmetry.space_group_name_H-M   'P 1'
#
loop_
_entity.id
_entity.type
_entity.pdbx_description
1 polymer ?
#
loop_
_entity_poly.entity_id
_entity_poly.type
_entity_poly.pdbx_seq_one_letter_code
_entity_poly.pdbx_strand_id
1 'polypeptide(L)' 'TDLKNAGAHWVDQEVVVDEGLVTSRNPDDIPAFNRKMIEEIAEGKHQKQHA' A
#
# COMPACT_ATOMS: atom_id res chain seq x y z
N THR A 1 -2.88 16.43 -7.73
CA THR A 1 -2.45 15.18 -8.38
C THR A 1 -3.60 14.21 -8.32
N ASP A 2 -3.66 13.26 -9.24
CA ASP A 2 -4.85 12.43 -9.47
C ASP A 2 -5.31 11.68 -8.22
N LEU A 3 -4.37 11.18 -7.40
CA LEU A 3 -4.67 10.50 -6.13
C LEU A 3 -5.38 11.42 -5.12
N LYS A 4 -4.89 12.65 -4.91
CA LYS A 4 -5.56 13.61 -4.02
C LYS A 4 -6.92 14.04 -4.57
N ASN A 5 -7.04 14.19 -5.90
CA ASN A 5 -8.31 14.52 -6.55
C ASN A 5 -9.33 13.38 -6.42
N ALA A 6 -8.86 12.12 -6.37
CA ALA A 6 -9.67 10.94 -6.10
C ALA A 6 -10.02 10.75 -4.61
N GLY A 7 -9.60 11.67 -3.73
CA GLY A 7 -9.88 11.63 -2.29
C GLY A 7 -8.88 10.82 -1.46
N ALA A 8 -7.78 10.34 -2.05
CA ALA A 8 -6.76 9.62 -1.29
C ALA A 8 -5.95 10.56 -0.39
N HIS A 9 -5.61 10.09 0.81
CA HIS A 9 -4.67 10.77 1.69
C HIS A 9 -3.23 10.42 1.28
N TRP A 10 -2.63 11.27 0.46
CA TRP A 10 -1.25 11.06 -0.01
C TRP A 10 -0.21 11.44 1.05
N VAL A 11 0.75 10.54 1.29
CA VAL A 11 1.89 10.73 2.21
C VAL A 11 3.20 10.35 1.52
N ASP A 12 4.29 11.01 1.90
CA ASP A 12 5.65 10.68 1.42
C ASP A 12 6.31 9.65 2.35
N GLN A 13 6.06 8.36 2.08
CA GLN A 13 6.62 7.23 2.85
C GLN A 13 7.05 6.11 1.90
N GLU A 14 8.09 5.34 2.26
CA GLU A 14 8.64 4.26 1.42
C GLU A 14 7.58 3.19 1.07
N VAL A 15 6.71 2.87 2.04
CA VAL A 15 5.63 1.91 1.89
C VAL A 15 4.46 2.36 2.75
N VAL A 16 3.26 2.25 2.20
CA VAL A 16 2.00 2.50 2.90
C VAL A 16 1.11 1.27 2.71
N VAL A 17 0.50 0.82 3.80
CA VAL A 17 -0.49 -0.25 3.80
C VAL A 17 -1.81 0.32 4.28
N ASP A 18 -2.88 0.08 3.52
CA ASP A 18 -4.25 0.45 3.88
C ASP A 18 -5.21 -0.71 3.54
N GLU A 19 -5.67 -1.43 4.56
CA GLU A 19 -6.66 -2.52 4.43
C GLU A 19 -6.29 -3.55 3.32
N GLY A 20 -5.03 -3.96 3.26
CA GLY A 20 -4.48 -4.88 2.26
C GLY A 20 -4.02 -4.25 0.95
N LEU A 21 -4.17 -2.92 0.77
CA LEU A 21 -3.60 -2.16 -0.34
C LEU A 21 -2.19 -1.69 0.02
N VAL A 22 -1.18 -2.30 -0.61
CA VAL A 22 0.23 -1.91 -0.45
C VAL A 22 0.64 -0.98 -1.58
N THR A 23 1.20 0.19 -1.25
CA THR A 23 1.70 1.17 -2.23
C THR A 23 3.08 1.71 -1.85
N SER A 24 3.87 2.14 -2.84
CA SER A 24 5.22 2.71 -2.70
C SER A 24 5.45 3.83 -3.71
N ARG A 25 6.50 4.64 -3.53
CA ARG A 25 6.68 5.90 -4.31
C ARG A 25 7.42 5.69 -5.62
N ASN A 26 8.47 4.86 -5.62
CA ASN A 26 9.38 4.68 -6.74
C ASN A 26 10.16 3.35 -6.63
N PRO A 27 11.00 2.98 -7.63
CA PRO A 27 11.75 1.71 -7.61
C PRO A 27 12.74 1.53 -6.45
N ASP A 28 13.22 2.61 -5.83
CA ASP A 28 14.15 2.51 -4.70
C ASP A 28 13.47 1.89 -3.46
N ASP A 29 12.13 1.98 -3.39
CA ASP A 29 11.32 1.43 -2.30
C ASP A 29 10.97 -0.08 -2.51
N ILE A 30 11.38 -0.72 -3.63
CA ILE A 30 11.07 -2.13 -3.94
C ILE A 30 11.41 -3.10 -2.78
N PRO A 31 12.54 -2.97 -2.07
CA PRO A 31 12.82 -3.85 -0.94
C PRO A 31 11.78 -3.74 0.18
N ALA A 32 11.28 -2.54 0.47
CA ALA A 32 10.25 -2.31 1.48
C ALA A 32 8.88 -2.80 1.02
N PHE A 33 8.54 -2.50 -0.23
CA PHE A 33 7.32 -2.97 -0.89
C PHE A 33 7.22 -4.50 -0.85
N ASN A 34 8.25 -5.22 -1.29
CA ASN A 34 8.25 -6.68 -1.35
C ASN A 34 8.10 -7.32 0.03
N ARG A 35 8.77 -6.76 1.06
CA ARG A 35 8.63 -7.25 2.44
C ARG A 35 7.18 -7.15 2.91
N LYS A 36 6.53 -5.99 2.69
CA LYS A 36 5.13 -5.81 3.11
C LYS A 36 4.14 -6.61 2.27
N MET A 37 4.33 -6.71 0.96
CA MET A 37 3.49 -7.57 0.13
C MET A 37 3.47 -9.02 0.62
N ILE A 38 4.63 -9.58 1.01
CA ILE A 38 4.70 -10.95 1.54
C ILE A 38 3.96 -11.06 2.87
N GLU A 39 4.09 -10.07 3.75
CA GLU A 39 3.39 -10.01 5.04
C GLU A 39 1.87 -9.98 4.86
N GLU A 40 1.32 -9.04 4.07
CA GLU A 40 -0.13 -8.90 3.86
C GLU A 40 -0.75 -10.16 3.23
N ILE A 41 -0.05 -10.80 2.28
CA ILE A 41 -0.53 -12.06 1.67
C ILE A 41 -0.61 -13.18 2.72
N ALA A 42 0.35 -13.22 3.66
CA ALA A 42 0.36 -14.21 4.73
C ALA A 42 -0.72 -13.93 5.79
N GLU A 43 -1.02 -12.66 6.07
CA GLU A 43 -2.09 -12.25 6.98
C GLU A 43 -3.49 -12.60 6.45
N GLY A 44 -3.70 -12.50 5.14
CA GLY A 44 -4.93 -12.91 4.47
C GLY A 44 -5.93 -11.76 4.29
N LYS A 45 -7.24 -12.05 4.40
CA LYS A 45 -8.27 -11.06 4.09
C LYS A 45 -8.45 -10.05 5.22
N HIS A 46 -8.41 -8.77 4.88
CA HIS A 46 -8.74 -7.69 5.81
C HIS A 46 -10.26 -7.44 5.83
N GLN A 47 -10.78 -7.00 6.98
CA GLN A 47 -12.23 -6.88 7.20
C GLN A 47 -12.89 -5.89 6.24
N LYS A 48 -12.16 -4.86 5.79
CA LYS A 48 -12.68 -3.85 4.86
C LYS A 48 -12.17 -4.02 3.43
N GLN A 49 -11.58 -5.17 3.11
CA GLN A 49 -11.20 -5.47 1.74
C GLN A 49 -12.47 -5.73 0.91
N HIS A 50 -12.82 -4.79 0.04
CA HIS A 50 -13.95 -4.88 -0.88
C HIS A 50 -13.47 -5.31 -2.27
N ALA A 51 -14.21 -6.21 -2.92
CA ALA A 51 -13.95 -6.70 -4.28
C ALA A 51 -14.73 -5.88 -5.32
#